data_AF-A0A954A6B1-F1
#
_entry.id   AF-A0A954A6B1-F1
#
_cell.length_a   1.000
_cell.length_b   1.000
_cell.length_c   1.000
_cell.angle_alpha   90.00
_cell.angle_beta   90.00
_cell.angle_gamma   90.00
#
_symmetry.space_group_name_H-M   'P 1'
#
loop_
_entity.id
_entity.type
_entity.pdbx_description
1 polymer ?
#
loop_
_entity_poly.entity_id
_entity_poly.type
_entity_poly.pdbx_seq_one_letter_code
_entity_poly.pdbx_strand_id
1 'polypeptide(L)' 'REELRQRLWAHLLELPTRQREVLVLRRMAGLEIAEVAELLGLSESTVRVHGHAGREALRKRMSGMEGWAP' A
#
# COMPACT_ATOMS: atom_id res chain seq x y z
N ARG A 1 17.77 -10.23 -3.42
CA ARG A 1 16.91 -9.70 -2.33
C ARG A 1 16.70 -8.18 -2.42
N GLU A 2 17.73 -7.39 -2.75
CA GLU A 2 17.62 -5.93 -2.93
C GLU A 2 16.75 -5.54 -4.14
N GLU A 3 16.96 -6.18 -5.30
CA GLU A 3 16.21 -5.91 -6.53
C GLU A 3 14.69 -6.08 -6.39
N LEU A 4 14.24 -7.12 -5.67
CA LEU A 4 12.81 -7.33 -5.40
C LEU A 4 12.23 -6.18 -4.58
N ARG A 5 12.98 -5.66 -3.60
CA ARG A 5 12.56 -4.54 -2.76
C ARG A 5 12.46 -3.25 -3.57
N GLN A 6 13.44 -3.00 -4.45
CA GLN A 6 13.44 -1.84 -5.34
C GLN A 6 12.27 -1.88 -6.33
N ARG A 7 11.99 -3.06 -6.93
CA ARG A 7 10.84 -3.26 -7.84
C ARG A 7 9.51 -3.06 -7.11
N LEU A 8 9.36 -3.59 -5.90
CA LEU A 8 8.19 -3.36 -5.06
C LEU A 8 8.02 -1.86 -4.75
N TRP A 9 9.10 -1.18 -4.39
CA TRP A 9 9.08 0.25 -4.08
C TRP A 9 8.66 1.09 -5.30
N ALA A 10 9.19 0.78 -6.48
CA ALA A 10 8.78 1.43 -7.73
C ALA A 10 7.26 1.28 -7.97
N HIS A 11 6.70 0.07 -7.78
CA HIS A 11 5.26 -0.14 -7.94
C HIS A 11 4.41 0.55 -6.87
N LEU A 12 4.90 0.67 -5.63
CA LEU A 12 4.24 1.44 -4.59
C LEU A 12 4.19 2.93 -4.96
N LEU A 13 5.28 3.49 -5.49
CA LEU A 13 5.34 4.90 -5.91
C LEU A 13 4.34 5.23 -7.02
N GLU A 14 3.96 4.25 -7.84
CA GLU A 14 2.94 4.39 -8.89
C GLU A 14 1.48 4.34 -8.38
N LEU A 15 1.27 4.13 -7.07
CA LEU A 15 -0.07 4.19 -6.49
C LEU A 15 -0.50 5.64 -6.22
N PRO A 16 -1.81 5.94 -6.30
CA PRO A 16 -2.35 7.20 -5.80
C PRO A 16 -1.88 7.47 -4.37
N THR A 17 -1.49 8.71 -4.09
CA THR A 17 -0.81 9.10 -2.84
C THR A 17 -1.48 8.54 -1.59
N ARG A 18 -2.81 8.69 -1.44
CA ARG A 18 -3.54 8.20 -0.26
C ARG A 18 -3.55 6.69 -0.12
N GLN A 19 -3.57 5.95 -1.23
CA GLN A 19 -3.51 4.49 -1.21
C GLN A 19 -2.11 4.01 -0.81
N ARG A 20 -1.08 4.68 -1.32
CA ARG A 20 0.33 4.43 -0.97
C ARG A 20 0.59 4.69 0.51
N GLU A 21 0.20 5.87 1.01
CA GLU A 21 0.38 6.28 2.41
C GLU A 21 -0.26 5.26 3.36
N VAL A 22 -1.53 4.92 3.12
CA VAL A 22 -2.24 3.94 3.95
C VAL A 22 -1.57 2.56 3.91
N LEU A 23 -1.12 2.09 2.75
CA LEU A 23 -0.42 0.81 2.63
C LEU A 23 0.92 0.80 3.37
N VAL A 24 1.74 1.83 3.18
CA VAL A 24 3.05 1.93 3.84
C VAL A 24 2.88 1.96 5.35
N LEU A 25 1.98 2.81 5.86
CA LEU A 25 1.76 2.93 7.29
C LEU A 25 1.19 1.63 7.90
N ARG A 26 0.19 1.00 7.26
CA ARG A 26 -0.41 -0.24 7.76
C ARG A 26 0.50 -1.46 7.65
N ARG A 27 1.27 -1.61 6.56
CA ARG A 27 2.01 -2.85 6.26
C ARG A 27 3.49 -2.77 6.57
N MET A 28 4.11 -1.61 6.42
CA MET A 28 5.55 -1.44 6.67
C MET A 28 5.80 -0.84 8.04
N ALA A 29 5.02 0.18 8.45
CA ALA A 29 5.14 0.77 9.78
C ALA A 29 4.33 0.04 10.86
N GLY A 30 3.45 -0.90 10.47
CA GLY A 30 2.70 -1.73 11.40
C GLY A 30 1.62 -1.00 12.21
N LEU A 31 1.23 0.21 11.78
CA LEU A 31 0.25 1.02 12.50
C LEU A 31 -1.16 0.44 12.41
N GLU A 32 -1.96 0.69 13.43
CA GLU A 32 -3.38 0.35 13.46
C GLU A 32 -4.25 1.29 12.60
N ILE A 33 -5.45 0.84 12.20
CA ILE A 33 -6.34 1.64 11.33
C ILE A 33 -6.64 3.00 11.96
N ALA A 34 -6.88 3.03 13.27
CA ALA A 34 -7.15 4.25 14.02
C ALA A 34 -5.95 5.20 14.01
N GLU A 35 -4.73 4.70 14.23
CA GLU A 35 -3.49 5.50 14.21
C GLU A 35 -3.24 6.09 12.82
N VAL A 36 -3.48 5.32 11.76
CA VAL A 36 -3.37 5.82 10.38
C VAL A 36 -4.43 6.87 10.06
N ALA A 37 -5.66 6.67 10.56
CA ALA A 37 -6.76 7.62 10.38
C ALA A 37 -6.42 8.96 11.04
N GLU A 38 -5.94 8.93 12.28
CA GLU A 38 -5.49 10.12 13.01
C GLU A 38 -4.33 10.81 12.28
N LEU A 39 -3.28 10.07 11.93
CA LEU A 39 -2.07 10.63 11.32
C LEU A 39 -2.31 11.27 9.94
N LEU A 40 -3.28 10.74 9.17
CA LEU A 40 -3.60 11.26 7.83
C LEU A 40 -4.78 12.25 7.84
N GLY A 41 -5.44 12.48 8.98
CA GLY A 41 -6.66 13.29 9.07
C GLY A 41 -7.83 12.70 8.29
N LEU A 42 -7.99 11.37 8.32
CA LEU A 42 -9.02 10.63 7.59
C LEU A 42 -9.96 9.90 8.57
N SER A 43 -11.13 9.48 8.10
CA SER A 43 -11.92 8.50 8.84
C SER A 43 -11.33 7.10 8.71
N GLU A 44 -11.53 6.23 9.71
CA GLU A 44 -11.14 4.82 9.60
C GLU A 44 -11.79 4.10 8.40
N SER A 45 -13.02 4.48 8.05
CA SER A 45 -13.71 3.96 6.86
C SER A 45 -12.95 4.30 5.58
N THR A 46 -12.47 5.54 5.47
CA THR A 46 -11.65 6.00 4.35
C THR A 46 -10.31 5.27 4.31
N VAL A 47 -9.68 5.05 5.46
CA VAL A 47 -8.46 4.23 5.56
C VAL A 47 -8.69 2.81 5.05
N ARG A 48 -9.80 2.15 5.45
CA ARG A 48 -10.14 0.80 4.95
C ARG A 48 -10.33 0.78 3.44
N VAL A 49 -11.05 1.77 2.89
CA VAL A 49 -11.28 1.90 1.43
C VAL A 49 -9.96 2.11 0.68
N HIS A 50 -9.13 3.06 1.11
CA HIS A 50 -7.84 3.32 0.49
C HIS A 50 -6.86 2.14 0.63
N GLY A 51 -6.86 1.46 1.76
CA GLY A 51 -6.03 0.27 1.97
C GLY A 51 -6.45 -0.90 1.08
N HIS A 52 -7.76 -1.12 0.91
CA HIS A 52 -8.26 -2.13 -0.03
C HIS A 52 -7.93 -1.76 -1.48
N ALA A 53 -8.24 -0.53 -1.91
CA ALA A 53 -7.97 -0.05 -3.26
C ALA A 53 -6.47 -0.10 -3.59
N GLY A 54 -5.61 0.33 -2.65
CA GLY A 54 -4.16 0.27 -2.80
C GLY A 54 -3.65 -1.16 -2.96
N ARG A 55 -4.18 -2.11 -2.17
CA ARG A 55 -3.78 -3.52 -2.26
C ARG A 55 -4.15 -4.11 -3.63
N GLU A 56 -5.35 -3.84 -4.12
CA GLU A 56 -5.78 -4.31 -5.44
C GLU A 56 -4.98 -3.66 -6.57
N ALA A 57 -4.69 -2.36 -6.47
CA ALA A 57 -3.85 -1.67 -7.44
C ALA A 57 -2.41 -2.21 -7.45
N LEU A 58 -1.83 -2.46 -6.27
CA LEU A 58 -0.51 -3.06 -6.14
C LEU A 58 -0.50 -4.47 -6.72
N ARG A 59 -1.50 -5.30 -6.40
CA ARG A 59 -1.64 -6.66 -6.94
C ARG A 59 -1.69 -6.67 -8.46
N LYS A 60 -2.50 -5.80 -9.08
CA LYS A 60 -2.60 -5.66 -10.54
C LYS A 60 -1.28 -5.26 -11.19
N ARG A 61 -0.52 -4.37 -10.53
CA ARG A 61 0.80 -3.93 -11.01
C ARG A 61 1.83 -5.05 -10.88
N MET A 62 1.79 -5.81 -9.79
CA MET A 62 2.71 -6.91 -9.52
C MET A 62 2.41 -8.18 -10.30
N SER A 63 1.16 -8.43 -10.70
CA SER A 63 0.80 -9.59 -11.55
C SER A 63 1.42 -9.53 -12.95
N GLY A 64 1.92 -8.37 -13.37
CA GLY A 64 2.76 -8.23 -14.56
C GLY A 64 4.23 -8.57 -14.34
N MET A 65 4.66 -8.85 -13.10
CA MET A 65 5.99 -9.38 -12.81
C MET A 65 5.94 -10.91 -12.91
N GLU A 66 6.64 -11.48 -13.90
CA GLU A 66 6.94 -12.90 -13.93
C GLU A 66 7.56 -13.34 -12.58
N GLY A 67 6.90 -14.26 -11.87
CA GLY A 67 7.39 -14.85 -10.62
C GLY A 67 6.85 -14.28 -9.29
N TRP A 68 5.84 -13.41 -9.28
CA TRP A 68 5.18 -12.98 -8.03
C TRP A 68 3.98 -13.88 -7.67
N ALA A 69 4.03 -14.59 -6.54
CA ALA A 69 2.90 -15.29 -5.94
C ALA A 69 2.44 -14.55 -4.66
N PRO A 70 1.13 -14.29 -4.50
CA PRO A 70 0.57 -13.49 -3.40
C PRO A 70 0.66 -14.15 -2.02
#